data_AF-A0A7J5Q370-F1
#
_entry.id   AF-A0A7J5Q370-F1
#
_cell.length_a   1.000
_cell.length_b   1.000
_cell.length_c   1.000
_cell.angle_alpha   90.00
_cell.angle_beta   90.00
_cell.angle_gamma   90.00
#
_symmetry.space_group_name_H-M   'P 1'
#
loop_
_entity.id
_entity.type
_entity.pdbx_description
1 polymer ?
#
loop_
_entity_poly.entity_id
_entity_poly.type
_entity_poly.pdbx_seq_one_letter_code
_entity_poly.pdbx_strand_id
1 'polypeptide(L)'
;MKKTLFMLFCLLCSIGAMAQKKTITGVVTDATGEAVIGASIVETGTTNGTVTDLDGNFTLSVANDGSIRVSFVGYQTQTLSVKGKSTFKIALKEDSEMLQEVVVTGYGGKQLRTKVTNSISKVKEETLKQGLYSNPAQALSGAVAGLSVSQTSGNPGAAPTLVLRGGTNFDGSGSPLILVDGQVRGSLSDINPADIESMEVLKDAGATAIYGARANDGVVLVTTKRGKEGSTRVELSAKLGWNYVHNSYNFMNARDYSYWMRTGYMNAYTGDMKHPDGSAVQGWSSLTGLTGATPYG
;
A
#
# COMPACT_ATOMS: atom_id res chain seq x y z
N MET A 1 3.58 -35.06 -67.23
CA MET A 1 2.62 -33.93 -67.12
C MET A 1 1.24 -34.33 -66.58
N LYS A 2 0.64 -35.47 -66.96
CA LYS A 2 -0.68 -35.90 -66.42
C LYS A 2 -0.66 -36.31 -64.93
N LYS A 3 0.42 -36.93 -64.45
CA LYS A 3 0.56 -37.35 -63.03
C LYS A 3 0.78 -36.18 -62.05
N THR A 4 1.48 -35.13 -62.49
CA THR A 4 1.73 -33.91 -61.69
C THR A 4 0.49 -33.02 -61.59
N LEU A 5 -0.37 -33.01 -62.62
CA LEU A 5 -1.63 -32.26 -62.60
C LEU A 5 -2.68 -32.88 -61.66
N PHE A 6 -2.73 -34.21 -61.58
CA PHE A 6 -3.63 -34.93 -60.66
C PHE A 6 -3.24 -34.74 -59.19
N MET A 7 -1.93 -34.70 -58.89
CA MET A 7 -1.43 -34.44 -57.54
C MET A 7 -1.70 -33.01 -57.07
N LEU A 8 -1.64 -32.03 -57.99
CA LEU A 8 -1.99 -30.63 -57.70
C LEU A 8 -3.50 -30.47 -57.44
N PHE A 9 -4.36 -31.20 -58.15
CA PHE A 9 -5.81 -31.17 -57.93
C PHE A 9 -6.21 -31.77 -56.57
N CYS A 10 -5.57 -32.85 -56.13
CA CYS A 10 -5.78 -33.40 -54.78
C CYS A 10 -5.30 -32.46 -53.66
N LEU A 11 -4.25 -31.67 -53.90
CA LEU A 11 -3.75 -30.68 -52.94
C LEU A 11 -4.68 -29.45 -52.80
N LEU A 12 -5.43 -29.10 -53.86
CA LEU A 12 -6.44 -28.04 -53.78
C LEU A 12 -7.73 -28.51 -53.07
N CYS A 13 -8.09 -29.80 -53.16
CA CYS A 13 -9.25 -30.34 -52.45
C CYS A 13 -9.04 -30.46 -50.92
N SER A 14 -7.81 -30.62 -50.43
CA SER A 14 -7.54 -30.69 -48.98
C SER A 14 -7.59 -29.35 -48.27
N ILE A 15 -7.53 -28.23 -49.00
CA ILE A 15 -7.60 -26.87 -48.43
C ILE A 15 -9.05 -26.45 -48.15
N GLY A 16 -10.03 -27.01 -48.88
CA GLY A 16 -11.46 -26.73 -48.67
C GLY A 16 -12.09 -27.38 -47.43
N ALA A 17 -11.36 -28.26 -46.73
CA ALA A 17 -11.86 -28.99 -45.56
C ALA A 17 -11.59 -28.28 -44.22
N MET A 18 -10.86 -27.16 -44.22
CA MET A 18 -10.42 -26.43 -43.02
C MET A 18 -11.14 -25.08 -42.90
N ALA A 19 -12.47 -25.06 -42.69
CA ALA A 19 -13.22 -23.96 -42.04
C ALA A 19 -14.74 -24.14 -42.17
N GLN A 20 -15.31 -25.15 -41.52
CA GLN A 20 -16.75 -25.14 -41.28
C GLN A 20 -17.04 -24.22 -40.08
N LYS A 21 -17.29 -22.94 -40.37
CA LYS A 21 -17.80 -21.98 -39.38
C LYS A 21 -19.31 -22.18 -39.25
N LYS A 22 -19.77 -22.40 -38.02
CA LYS A 22 -21.18 -22.55 -37.67
C LYS A 22 -21.66 -21.29 -37.00
N THR A 23 -22.75 -20.72 -37.51
CA THR A 23 -23.41 -19.58 -36.86
C THR A 23 -24.22 -20.06 -35.67
N ILE A 24 -24.00 -19.43 -34.52
CA ILE A 24 -24.68 -19.69 -33.27
C ILE A 24 -25.45 -18.45 -32.89
N THR A 25 -26.68 -18.66 -32.46
CA THR A 25 -27.52 -17.63 -31.88
C THR A 25 -27.82 -17.95 -30.41
N GLY A 26 -28.15 -16.94 -29.62
CA GLY A 26 -28.57 -17.19 -28.25
C GLY A 26 -28.99 -15.93 -27.53
N VAL A 27 -29.50 -16.12 -26.32
CA VAL A 27 -29.91 -15.05 -25.42
C VAL A 27 -29.17 -15.19 -24.10
N VAL A 28 -28.63 -14.08 -23.60
CA VAL A 28 -28.01 -13.98 -22.29
C VAL A 28 -28.97 -13.30 -21.32
N THR A 29 -29.32 -13.99 -20.25
CA THR A 29 -30.21 -13.49 -19.19
C THR A 29 -29.51 -13.53 -17.84
N ASP A 30 -29.98 -12.75 -16.89
CA ASP A 30 -29.60 -12.82 -15.48
C ASP A 30 -30.40 -13.93 -14.74
N ALA A 31 -30.03 -14.23 -13.50
CA ALA A 31 -30.72 -15.07 -12.54
C ALA A 31 -32.16 -14.60 -12.25
N THR A 32 -32.45 -13.30 -12.41
CA THR A 32 -33.81 -12.72 -12.32
C THR A 32 -34.62 -12.90 -13.61
N GLY A 33 -34.00 -13.37 -14.69
CA GLY A 33 -34.62 -13.55 -16.01
C GLY A 33 -34.59 -12.32 -16.91
N GLU A 34 -33.99 -11.21 -16.46
CA GLU A 34 -33.79 -10.00 -17.28
C GLU A 34 -32.69 -10.20 -18.33
N ALA A 35 -32.82 -9.54 -19.48
CA ALA A 35 -31.83 -9.60 -20.55
C ALA A 35 -30.55 -8.83 -20.18
N VAL A 36 -29.39 -9.45 -20.39
CA VAL A 36 -28.10 -8.82 -20.10
C VAL A 36 -27.59 -8.11 -21.35
N ILE A 37 -27.67 -6.78 -21.34
CA ILE A 37 -27.23 -5.90 -22.41
C ILE A 37 -25.72 -5.65 -22.29
N GLY A 38 -24.97 -5.79 -23.38
CA GLY A 38 -23.54 -5.50 -23.39
C GLY A 38 -22.62 -6.62 -22.88
N ALA A 39 -23.11 -7.86 -22.73
CA ALA A 39 -22.28 -9.00 -22.37
C ALA A 39 -21.32 -9.34 -23.52
N SER A 40 -20.04 -9.57 -23.19
CA SER A 40 -19.02 -9.93 -24.18
C SER A 40 -18.99 -11.44 -24.38
N ILE A 41 -19.16 -11.89 -25.62
CA ILE A 41 -19.14 -13.29 -26.04
C ILE A 41 -17.95 -13.51 -26.96
N VAL A 42 -17.01 -14.36 -26.55
CA VAL A 42 -15.77 -14.60 -27.30
C VAL A 42 -15.55 -16.09 -27.53
N GLU A 43 -15.13 -16.48 -28.73
CA GLU A 43 -14.68 -17.84 -29.02
C GLU A 43 -13.30 -18.08 -28.37
N THR A 44 -13.27 -19.09 -27.50
CA THR A 44 -12.12 -19.40 -26.64
C THR A 44 -10.88 -19.72 -27.48
N GLY A 45 -9.80 -18.98 -27.25
CA GLY A 45 -8.53 -19.14 -27.96
C GLY A 45 -8.41 -18.29 -29.23
N THR A 46 -9.41 -17.47 -29.55
CA THR A 46 -9.40 -16.56 -30.71
C THR A 46 -9.79 -15.14 -30.29
N THR A 47 -9.61 -14.18 -31.20
CA THR A 47 -10.10 -12.80 -31.04
C THR A 47 -11.53 -12.62 -31.61
N ASN A 48 -12.17 -13.72 -32.03
CA ASN A 48 -13.49 -13.71 -32.64
C ASN A 48 -14.56 -13.60 -31.54
N GLY A 49 -15.31 -12.50 -31.50
CA GLY A 49 -16.32 -12.26 -30.48
C GLY A 49 -17.37 -11.25 -30.92
N THR A 50 -18.47 -11.19 -30.17
CA THR A 50 -19.59 -10.28 -30.35
C THR A 50 -20.10 -9.81 -28.98
N VAL A 51 -20.94 -8.78 -28.99
CA VAL A 51 -21.61 -8.25 -27.80
C VAL A 51 -23.12 -8.53 -27.90
N THR A 52 -23.83 -8.68 -26.78
CA THR A 52 -25.30 -8.79 -26.78
C THR A 52 -25.99 -7.48 -27.11
N ASP A 53 -27.17 -7.57 -27.76
CA ASP A 53 -28.05 -6.44 -28.05
C ASP A 53 -28.92 -6.02 -26.85
N LEU A 54 -29.86 -5.08 -27.07
CA LEU A 54 -30.79 -4.56 -26.07
C LEU A 54 -31.75 -5.62 -25.50
N ASP A 55 -31.99 -6.69 -26.25
CA ASP A 55 -32.85 -7.81 -25.85
C ASP A 55 -32.01 -9.02 -25.34
N GLY A 56 -30.70 -8.84 -25.18
CA GLY A 56 -29.76 -9.87 -24.72
C GLY A 56 -29.40 -10.91 -25.77
N ASN A 57 -29.80 -10.73 -27.04
CA ASN A 57 -29.49 -11.66 -28.12
C ASN A 57 -28.05 -11.48 -28.60
N PHE A 58 -27.46 -12.58 -29.08
CA PHE A 58 -26.17 -12.55 -29.77
C PHE A 58 -26.17 -13.49 -30.97
N THR A 59 -25.32 -13.16 -31.95
CA THR A 59 -25.03 -14.02 -33.10
C THR A 59 -23.53 -14.06 -33.32
N LEU A 60 -22.92 -15.24 -33.27
CA LEU A 60 -21.47 -15.43 -33.46
C LEU A 60 -21.20 -16.64 -34.36
N SER A 61 -20.30 -16.48 -35.34
CA SER A 61 -19.87 -17.57 -36.20
C SER A 61 -18.57 -18.17 -35.66
N VAL A 62 -18.60 -19.42 -35.21
CA VAL A 62 -17.49 -20.10 -34.52
C VAL A 62 -17.19 -21.45 -35.16
N ALA A 63 -16.02 -22.04 -34.88
CA ALA A 63 -15.69 -23.38 -35.38
C ALA A 63 -16.63 -24.46 -34.80
N ASN A 64 -16.89 -25.53 -35.56
CA ASN A 64 -17.80 -26.62 -35.16
C ASN A 64 -17.50 -27.25 -33.77
N ASP A 65 -16.23 -27.24 -33.35
CA ASP A 65 -15.78 -27.76 -32.05
C ASP A 65 -15.34 -26.65 -31.06
N GLY A 66 -15.70 -25.40 -31.32
CA GLY A 66 -15.33 -24.25 -30.50
C GLY A 66 -15.99 -24.26 -29.11
N SER A 67 -15.45 -23.45 -28.21
CA SER A 67 -16.08 -23.12 -26.93
C SER A 67 -16.26 -21.61 -26.86
N ILE A 68 -17.41 -21.16 -26.39
CA ILE A 68 -17.73 -19.75 -26.23
C ILE A 68 -17.59 -19.37 -24.76
N ARG A 69 -16.92 -18.25 -24.51
CA ARG A 69 -16.80 -17.62 -23.20
C ARG A 69 -17.68 -16.39 -23.15
N VAL A 70 -18.56 -16.32 -22.17
CA VAL A 70 -19.40 -15.16 -21.90
C VAL A 70 -18.94 -14.49 -20.62
N SER A 71 -18.69 -13.19 -20.68
CA SER A 71 -18.25 -12.38 -19.55
C SER A 71 -18.96 -11.04 -19.56
N PHE A 72 -19.41 -10.60 -18.38
CA PHE A 72 -19.98 -9.28 -18.18
C PHE A 72 -19.54 -8.74 -16.81
N VAL A 73 -19.40 -7.43 -16.68
CA VAL A 73 -18.96 -6.80 -15.43
C VAL A 73 -20.02 -7.06 -14.36
N GLY A 74 -19.62 -7.69 -13.25
CA GLY A 74 -20.54 -8.08 -12.16
C GLY A 74 -20.98 -9.55 -12.20
N TYR A 75 -20.56 -10.33 -13.21
CA TYR A 75 -21.03 -11.70 -13.41
C TYR A 75 -19.89 -12.70 -13.62
N GLN A 76 -20.11 -13.94 -13.16
CA GLN A 76 -19.14 -15.00 -13.25
C GLN A 76 -18.98 -15.39 -14.72
N THR A 77 -17.73 -15.43 -15.17
CA THR A 77 -17.42 -15.84 -16.54
C THR A 77 -17.80 -17.30 -16.76
N GLN A 78 -18.66 -17.57 -17.75
CA GLN A 78 -19.08 -18.92 -18.10
C GLN A 78 -18.50 -19.34 -19.44
N THR A 79 -17.99 -20.57 -19.52
CA THR A 79 -17.50 -21.16 -20.76
C THR A 79 -18.38 -22.34 -21.16
N LEU A 80 -18.92 -22.31 -22.38
CA LEU A 80 -19.86 -23.30 -22.92
C LEU A 80 -19.32 -23.89 -24.22
N SER A 81 -19.38 -25.21 -24.36
CA SER A 81 -18.97 -25.88 -25.61
C SER A 81 -20.10 -25.82 -26.65
N VAL A 82 -19.72 -25.59 -27.92
CA VAL A 82 -20.62 -25.42 -29.07
C VAL A 82 -21.12 -26.77 -29.63
N LYS A 83 -20.52 -27.89 -29.21
CA LYS A 83 -20.74 -29.21 -29.81
C LYS A 83 -22.23 -29.58 -29.91
N GLY A 84 -22.70 -29.72 -31.15
CA GLY A 84 -24.05 -30.19 -31.47
C GLY A 84 -25.20 -29.19 -31.28
N LYS A 85 -24.95 -27.98 -30.77
CA LYS A 85 -26.00 -26.97 -30.52
C LYS A 85 -25.78 -25.71 -31.36
N SER A 86 -26.86 -25.09 -31.82
CA SER A 86 -26.84 -23.82 -32.59
C SER A 86 -27.54 -22.68 -31.85
N THR A 87 -28.29 -23.00 -30.79
CA THR A 87 -29.04 -22.03 -30.00
C THR A 87 -28.74 -22.22 -28.52
N PHE A 88 -28.43 -21.14 -27.83
CA PHE A 88 -28.08 -21.14 -26.40
C PHE A 88 -28.97 -20.17 -25.61
N LYS A 89 -29.41 -20.60 -24.43
CA LYS A 89 -29.96 -19.71 -23.41
C LYS A 89 -28.98 -19.73 -22.24
N ILE A 90 -28.32 -18.61 -21.98
CA ILE A 90 -27.23 -18.50 -21.02
C ILE A 90 -27.71 -17.65 -19.86
N ALA A 91 -27.92 -18.27 -18.71
CA ALA A 91 -28.21 -17.54 -17.47
C ALA A 91 -26.88 -17.24 -16.76
N LEU A 92 -26.49 -15.96 -16.74
CA LEU A 92 -25.32 -15.52 -15.98
C LEU A 92 -25.61 -15.60 -14.49
N LYS A 93 -24.58 -15.94 -13.74
CA LYS A 93 -24.60 -15.93 -12.28
C LYS A 93 -23.84 -14.70 -11.84
N GLU A 94 -24.42 -13.90 -10.96
CA GLU A 94 -23.71 -12.77 -10.36
C GLU A 94 -22.38 -13.23 -9.74
N ASP A 95 -21.32 -12.49 -10.01
CA ASP A 95 -20.02 -12.69 -9.38
C ASP A 95 -19.98 -11.92 -8.07
N SER A 96 -20.52 -12.54 -7.01
CA SER A 96 -20.48 -11.99 -5.66
C SER A 96 -19.07 -11.96 -5.05
N GLU A 97 -18.03 -12.40 -5.79
CA GLU A 97 -16.63 -12.32 -5.35
C GLU A 97 -15.96 -10.98 -5.72
N MET A 98 -16.58 -10.11 -6.51
CA MET A 98 -16.01 -8.78 -6.77
C MET A 98 -16.18 -7.84 -5.57
N LEU A 99 -15.04 -7.54 -4.93
CA LEU A 99 -14.77 -6.54 -3.89
C LEU A 99 -14.93 -6.98 -2.42
N GLN A 100 -14.43 -8.17 -2.07
CA GLN A 100 -14.20 -8.52 -0.67
C GLN A 100 -12.73 -8.35 -0.32
N GLU A 101 -12.41 -7.22 0.32
CA GLU A 101 -11.08 -6.95 0.88
C GLU A 101 -10.85 -7.92 2.04
N VAL A 102 -10.05 -8.97 1.79
CA VAL A 102 -9.73 -10.01 2.76
C VAL A 102 -8.62 -9.52 3.68
N VAL A 103 -8.87 -9.61 4.99
CA VAL A 103 -7.86 -9.47 6.05
C VAL A 103 -7.46 -10.87 6.50
N VAL A 104 -6.17 -11.16 6.56
CA VAL A 104 -5.65 -12.45 7.01
C VAL A 104 -5.51 -12.42 8.52
N THR A 105 -6.40 -13.11 9.23
CA THR A 105 -6.24 -13.40 10.65
C THR A 105 -5.35 -14.64 10.82
N GLY A 106 -4.41 -14.57 11.77
CA GLY A 106 -3.21 -15.40 11.85
C GLY A 106 -3.38 -16.91 12.01
N TYR A 107 -4.59 -17.46 12.14
CA TYR A 107 -4.84 -18.90 12.11
C TYR A 107 -6.20 -19.22 11.49
N GLY A 108 -6.23 -19.45 10.17
CA GLY A 108 -7.32 -20.16 9.49
C GLY A 108 -8.62 -19.40 9.28
N GLY A 109 -8.71 -18.66 8.17
CA GLY A 109 -9.97 -18.23 7.58
C GLY A 109 -9.95 -16.80 7.05
N LYS A 110 -10.36 -16.63 5.79
CA LYS A 110 -10.62 -15.31 5.17
C LYS A 110 -11.95 -14.79 5.72
N GLN A 111 -11.97 -13.70 6.48
CA GLN A 111 -13.23 -13.07 6.95
C GLN A 111 -13.48 -11.71 6.31
N LEU A 112 -14.75 -11.42 6.02
CA LEU A 112 -15.22 -10.17 5.42
C LEU A 112 -15.07 -8.97 6.37
N ARG A 113 -14.52 -7.85 5.87
CA ARG A 113 -14.42 -6.55 6.57
C ARG A 113 -15.77 -6.03 7.10
N THR A 114 -16.88 -6.34 6.42
CA THR A 114 -18.24 -5.95 6.82
C THR A 114 -18.83 -6.78 7.97
N LYS A 115 -18.27 -7.97 8.25
CA LYS A 115 -18.70 -8.83 9.36
C LYS A 115 -17.82 -8.71 10.61
N VAL A 116 -16.66 -8.05 10.49
CA VAL A 116 -15.78 -7.81 11.62
C VAL A 116 -16.17 -6.48 12.24
N THR A 117 -16.82 -6.52 13.41
CA THR A 117 -17.17 -5.35 14.24
C THR A 117 -15.95 -4.62 14.84
N ASN A 118 -14.73 -5.05 14.50
CA ASN A 118 -13.49 -4.55 15.09
C ASN A 118 -12.86 -3.45 14.23
N SER A 119 -12.25 -2.46 14.89
CA SER A 119 -11.56 -1.36 14.22
C SER A 119 -10.20 -1.80 13.68
N ILE A 120 -10.16 -2.04 12.36
CA ILE A 120 -8.97 -2.41 11.58
C ILE A 120 -8.67 -1.29 10.58
N SER A 121 -7.41 -0.86 10.49
CA SER A 121 -6.96 0.10 9.48
C SER A 121 -5.96 -0.54 8.53
N LYS A 122 -6.28 -0.52 7.24
CA LYS A 122 -5.42 -1.05 6.18
C LYS A 122 -4.72 0.08 5.45
N VAL A 123 -3.40 -0.05 5.31
CA VAL A 123 -2.54 0.83 4.51
C VAL A 123 -2.12 0.06 3.26
N LYS A 124 -2.48 0.61 2.09
CA LYS A 124 -2.20 0.02 0.79
C LYS A 124 -0.79 0.38 0.32
N GLU A 125 -0.22 -0.45 -0.55
CA GLU A 125 1.13 -0.29 -1.13
C GLU A 125 1.38 1.11 -1.71
N GLU A 126 0.38 1.71 -2.35
CA GLU A 126 0.50 3.04 -2.98
C GLU A 126 0.92 4.12 -1.96
N THR A 127 0.36 4.07 -0.76
CA THR A 127 0.69 4.99 0.33
C THR A 127 2.09 4.72 0.89
N LEU A 128 2.57 3.48 0.83
CA LEU A 128 3.92 3.10 1.26
C LEU A 128 5.00 3.54 0.28
N LYS A 129 4.65 3.67 -1.00
CA LYS A 129 5.54 4.19 -2.05
C LYS A 129 5.59 5.71 -2.11
N GLN A 130 4.59 6.40 -1.57
CA GLN A 130 4.52 7.87 -1.53
C GLN A 130 5.38 8.44 -0.40
N GLY A 131 6.68 8.54 -0.67
CA GLY A 131 7.68 9.14 0.23
C GLY A 131 8.98 8.36 0.22
N LEU A 132 10.12 9.05 0.42
CA LEU A 132 11.40 8.38 0.67
C LEU A 132 11.49 8.02 2.16
N TYR A 133 10.72 7.02 2.58
CA TYR A 133 10.85 6.47 3.93
C TYR A 133 11.91 5.37 3.91
N SER A 134 12.90 5.46 4.79
CA SER A 134 13.88 4.39 4.98
C SER A 134 13.32 3.24 5.82
N ASN A 135 12.23 3.49 6.57
CA ASN A 135 11.57 2.50 7.42
C ASN A 135 10.06 2.44 7.11
N PRO A 136 9.48 1.25 6.89
CA PRO A 136 8.04 1.11 6.64
C PRO A 136 7.15 1.69 7.75
N ALA A 137 7.62 1.69 9.00
CA ALA A 137 6.86 2.20 10.14
C ALA A 137 6.60 3.72 10.05
N GLN A 138 7.47 4.48 9.38
CA GLN A 138 7.25 5.91 9.14
C GLN A 138 6.07 6.16 8.19
N ALA A 139 5.86 5.29 7.20
CA ALA A 139 4.75 5.39 6.26
C ALA A 139 3.38 5.14 6.92
N LEU A 140 3.36 4.52 8.11
CA LEU A 140 2.13 4.38 8.90
C LEU A 140 1.73 5.70 9.60
N SER A 141 2.68 6.62 9.76
CA SER A 141 2.44 7.94 10.35
C SER A 141 1.45 8.72 9.48
N GLY A 142 0.35 9.16 10.07
CA GLY A 142 -0.72 9.88 9.36
C GLY A 142 -1.61 9.00 8.48
N ALA A 143 -1.16 7.82 8.05
CA ALA A 143 -1.98 6.86 7.32
C ALA A 143 -2.96 6.10 8.22
N VAL A 144 -2.62 5.93 9.51
CA VAL A 144 -3.46 5.24 10.50
C VAL A 144 -3.88 6.19 11.60
N ALA A 145 -5.17 6.49 11.69
CA ALA A 145 -5.71 7.31 12.77
C ALA A 145 -5.45 6.68 14.15
N GLY A 146 -4.92 7.48 15.08
CA GLY A 146 -4.60 7.03 16.45
C GLY A 146 -3.29 6.26 16.60
N LEU A 147 -2.48 6.16 15.54
CA LEU A 147 -1.11 5.66 15.62
C LEU A 147 -0.14 6.86 15.66
N SER A 148 0.68 6.90 16.69
CA SER A 148 1.79 7.84 16.80
C SER A 148 3.09 7.13 16.45
N VAL A 149 3.89 7.74 15.58
CA VAL A 149 5.19 7.23 15.17
C VAL A 149 6.23 8.25 15.61
N SER A 150 7.02 7.90 16.61
CA SER A 150 8.08 8.77 17.13
C SER A 150 9.44 8.26 16.69
N GLN A 151 10.14 9.07 15.90
CA GLN A 151 11.50 8.77 15.47
C GLN A 151 12.47 9.15 16.60
N THR A 152 13.11 8.16 17.20
CA THR A 152 14.07 8.37 18.30
C THR A 152 15.43 8.91 17.83
N SER A 153 15.78 8.73 16.55
CA SER A 153 17.01 9.29 15.98
C SER A 153 16.92 9.53 14.47
N GLY A 154 17.72 10.48 13.96
CA GLY A 154 17.84 10.75 12.52
C GLY A 154 18.65 9.70 11.73
N ASN A 155 19.01 8.56 12.35
CA ASN A 155 19.73 7.50 11.66
C ASN A 155 18.79 6.79 10.67
N PRO A 156 19.15 6.67 9.38
CA PRO A 156 18.30 6.07 8.35
C PRO A 156 17.95 4.58 8.60
N GLY A 157 18.59 3.90 9.56
CA GLY A 157 18.23 2.53 9.97
C GLY A 157 17.53 2.40 11.32
N ALA A 158 17.34 3.50 12.07
CA ALA A 158 16.74 3.41 13.39
C ALA A 158 15.24 3.08 13.31
N ALA A 159 14.82 2.09 14.09
CA ALA A 159 13.42 1.73 14.23
C ALA A 159 12.68 2.84 15.00
N PRO A 160 11.61 3.43 14.44
CA PRO A 160 10.76 4.34 15.17
C PRO A 160 9.97 3.59 16.25
N THR A 161 9.67 4.30 17.33
CA THR A 161 8.73 3.79 18.34
C THR A 161 7.32 4.01 17.85
N LEU A 162 6.56 2.91 17.75
CA LEU A 162 5.14 2.92 17.42
C LEU A 162 4.34 2.93 18.72
N VAL A 163 3.39 3.87 18.85
CA VAL A 163 2.47 3.94 19.99
C VAL A 163 1.05 4.06 19.46
N LEU A 164 0.21 3.09 19.79
CA LEU A 164 -1.19 3.09 19.37
C LEU A 164 -2.08 3.59 20.52
N ARG A 165 -2.96 4.55 20.23
CA ARG A 165 -3.92 5.14 21.19
C ARG A 165 -3.31 5.58 22.53
N GLY A 166 -2.06 6.06 22.51
CA GLY A 166 -1.39 6.61 23.70
C GLY A 166 -0.68 5.59 24.59
N GLY A 167 -0.58 4.31 24.17
CA GLY A 167 0.12 3.26 24.91
C GLY A 167 -0.69 2.73 26.10
N THR A 168 -0.45 1.48 26.50
CA THR A 168 -1.14 0.86 27.64
C THR A 168 -0.36 0.93 28.95
N ASN A 169 0.92 1.35 28.92
CA ASN A 169 1.72 1.52 30.12
C ASN A 169 1.41 2.85 30.82
N PHE A 170 1.71 2.92 32.12
CA PHE A 170 1.45 4.11 32.95
C PHE A 170 2.21 5.35 32.50
N ASP A 171 3.34 5.18 31.82
CA ASP A 171 4.15 6.23 31.21
C ASP A 171 3.70 6.60 29.78
N GLY A 172 2.61 6.01 29.29
CA GLY A 172 2.14 6.18 27.90
C GLY A 172 3.03 5.48 26.87
N SER A 173 3.92 4.58 27.30
CA SER A 173 4.65 3.69 26.42
C SER A 173 3.85 2.42 26.11
N GLY A 174 4.30 1.64 25.14
CA GLY A 174 3.61 0.45 24.67
C GLY A 174 3.65 0.39 23.17
N SER A 175 4.41 -0.58 22.65
CA SER A 175 4.52 -0.80 21.20
C SER A 175 3.63 -1.95 20.77
N PRO A 176 2.84 -1.77 19.69
CA PRO A 176 1.98 -2.83 19.20
C PRO A 176 2.81 -4.03 18.77
N LEU A 177 2.22 -5.21 18.87
CA LEU A 177 2.85 -6.45 18.43
C LEU A 177 2.97 -6.44 16.90
N ILE A 178 4.18 -6.65 16.40
CA ILE A 178 4.44 -6.69 14.96
C ILE A 178 4.40 -8.15 14.49
N LEU A 179 3.54 -8.45 13.52
CA LEU A 179 3.47 -9.73 12.83
C LEU A 179 3.80 -9.54 11.36
N VAL A 180 4.66 -10.40 10.83
CA VAL A 180 5.08 -10.40 9.43
C VAL A 180 4.83 -11.79 8.90
N ASP A 181 3.88 -11.90 7.96
CA ASP A 181 3.40 -13.18 7.40
C ASP A 181 3.01 -14.21 8.48
N GLY A 182 2.48 -13.75 9.61
CA GLY A 182 2.05 -14.60 10.74
C GLY A 182 3.14 -14.89 11.78
N GLN A 183 4.38 -14.43 11.59
CA GLN A 183 5.44 -14.56 12.60
C GLN A 183 5.67 -13.27 13.37
N VAL A 184 5.83 -13.38 14.68
CA VAL A 184 6.15 -12.25 15.55
C VAL A 184 7.56 -11.74 15.24
N ARG A 185 7.69 -10.43 15.04
CA ARG A 185 8.96 -9.73 14.85
C ARG A 185 9.12 -8.62 15.89
N GLY A 186 10.37 -8.32 16.24
CA GLY A 186 10.68 -7.26 17.20
C GLY A 186 10.66 -5.85 16.59
N SER A 187 10.83 -5.72 15.28
CA SER A 187 10.94 -4.43 14.58
C SER A 187 10.49 -4.52 13.13
N LEU A 188 10.06 -3.38 12.58
CA LEU A 188 9.74 -3.18 11.15
C LEU A 188 10.96 -2.76 10.32
N SER A 189 12.10 -2.45 10.97
CA SER A 189 13.33 -1.98 10.32
C SER A 189 13.95 -2.98 9.34
N ASP A 190 13.74 -4.27 9.58
CA ASP A 190 14.45 -5.33 8.87
C ASP A 190 13.75 -5.74 7.57
N ILE A 191 12.67 -5.04 7.22
CA ILE A 191 11.83 -5.34 6.07
C ILE A 191 11.95 -4.22 5.06
N ASN A 192 12.29 -4.61 3.84
CA ASN A 192 12.28 -3.68 2.72
C ASN A 192 10.83 -3.24 2.42
N PRO A 193 10.51 -1.94 2.43
CA PRO A 193 9.19 -1.44 2.05
C PRO A 193 8.71 -1.95 0.69
N ALA A 194 9.63 -2.22 -0.25
CA ALA A 194 9.30 -2.72 -1.58
C ALA A 194 8.69 -4.13 -1.59
N ASP A 195 8.97 -4.94 -0.56
CA ASP A 195 8.49 -6.31 -0.43
C ASP A 195 7.15 -6.39 0.30
N ILE A 196 6.65 -5.28 0.84
CA ILE A 196 5.38 -5.22 1.56
C ILE A 196 4.23 -5.07 0.55
N GLU A 197 3.24 -5.96 0.64
CA GLU A 197 2.00 -5.88 -0.13
C GLU A 197 0.95 -5.02 0.59
N SER A 198 0.77 -5.26 1.89
CA SER A 198 -0.15 -4.47 2.71
C SER A 198 0.24 -4.48 4.18
N MET A 199 -0.08 -3.40 4.88
CA MET A 199 -0.01 -3.32 6.33
C MET A 199 -1.40 -3.11 6.92
N GLU A 200 -1.72 -3.86 7.97
CA GLU A 200 -3.01 -3.82 8.64
C GLU A 200 -2.80 -3.62 10.14
N VAL A 201 -3.45 -2.61 10.72
CA VAL A 201 -3.35 -2.27 12.14
C VAL A 201 -4.65 -2.63 12.82
N LEU A 202 -4.58 -3.57 13.76
CA LEU A 202 -5.67 -4.00 14.63
C LEU A 202 -5.65 -3.13 15.89
N LYS A 203 -6.71 -2.34 16.11
CA LYS A 203 -6.76 -1.33 17.18
C LYS A 203 -7.57 -1.75 18.40
N ASP A 204 -8.46 -2.73 18.23
CA ASP A 204 -9.42 -3.10 19.26
C ASP A 204 -9.14 -4.50 19.82
N ALA A 205 -9.48 -4.68 21.09
CA ALA A 205 -9.34 -5.95 21.81
C ALA A 205 -10.01 -7.13 21.09
N GLY A 206 -11.14 -6.89 20.41
CA GLY A 206 -11.83 -7.94 19.64
C GLY A 206 -11.05 -8.44 18.42
N ALA A 207 -10.23 -7.58 17.80
CA ALA A 207 -9.37 -7.96 16.69
C ALA A 207 -8.05 -8.56 17.18
N THR A 208 -7.54 -8.09 18.32
CA THR A 208 -6.26 -8.53 18.87
C THR A 208 -6.35 -9.77 19.76
N ALA A 209 -7.55 -10.16 20.20
CA ALA A 209 -7.80 -11.31 21.07
C ALA A 209 -7.17 -12.62 20.57
N ILE A 210 -7.09 -12.80 19.24
CA ILE A 210 -6.49 -13.99 18.62
C ILE A 210 -4.98 -14.08 18.91
N TYR A 211 -4.31 -12.96 19.14
CA TYR A 211 -2.86 -12.87 19.37
C TYR A 211 -2.49 -12.85 20.86
N GLY A 212 -3.48 -12.93 21.75
CA GLY A 212 -3.31 -13.08 23.19
C GLY A 212 -2.81 -11.82 23.91
N ALA A 213 -2.29 -12.00 25.13
CA ALA A 213 -1.94 -10.90 26.04
C ALA A 213 -0.88 -9.93 25.50
N ARG A 214 -0.01 -10.39 24.58
CA ARG A 214 1.03 -9.54 23.95
C ARG A 214 0.47 -8.51 22.99
N ALA A 215 -0.81 -8.62 22.65
CA ALA A 215 -1.50 -7.75 21.70
C ALA A 215 -2.36 -6.67 22.39
N ASN A 216 -2.08 -6.40 23.67
CA ASN A 216 -2.79 -5.39 24.47
C ASN A 216 -2.62 -3.98 23.87
N ASP A 217 -1.42 -3.66 23.37
CA ASP A 217 -1.10 -2.40 22.70
C ASP A 217 -1.52 -2.34 21.22
N GLY A 218 -2.26 -3.34 20.72
CA GLY A 218 -2.59 -3.47 19.31
C GLY A 218 -1.69 -4.45 18.56
N VAL A 219 -2.01 -4.70 17.29
CA VAL A 219 -1.20 -5.54 16.39
C VAL A 219 -1.01 -4.85 15.05
N VAL A 220 0.21 -4.86 14.53
CA VAL A 220 0.53 -4.46 13.16
C VAL A 220 0.86 -5.73 12.38
N LEU A 221 -0.02 -6.09 11.44
CA LEU A 221 0.18 -7.16 10.49
C LEU A 221 0.81 -6.62 9.22
N VAL A 222 1.89 -7.25 8.78
CA VAL A 222 2.57 -6.99 7.52
C VAL A 222 2.43 -8.24 6.66
N THR A 223 1.89 -8.07 5.47
CA THR A 223 1.82 -9.13 4.45
C THR A 223 2.86 -8.82 3.38
N THR A 224 3.75 -9.76 3.10
CA THR A 224 4.75 -9.61 2.04
C THR A 224 4.22 -10.08 0.69
N LYS A 225 4.75 -9.49 -0.38
CA LYS A 225 4.40 -9.83 -1.76
C LYS A 225 4.79 -11.27 -2.05
N ARG A 226 3.84 -12.01 -2.64
CA ARG A 226 4.07 -13.38 -3.15
C ARG A 226 3.92 -13.43 -4.65
N GLY A 227 4.63 -14.36 -5.30
CA GLY A 227 4.51 -14.60 -6.73
C GLY A 227 3.08 -15.01 -7.11
N LYS A 228 2.52 -14.38 -8.14
CA LYS A 228 1.20 -14.73 -8.70
C LYS A 228 1.37 -15.70 -9.86
N GLU A 229 0.55 -16.74 -9.91
CA GLU A 229 0.57 -17.68 -11.02
C GLU A 229 0.25 -16.97 -12.36
N GLY A 230 0.93 -17.39 -13.43
CA GLY A 230 0.61 -16.97 -14.80
C GLY A 230 1.36 -15.74 -15.34
N SER A 231 2.07 -14.96 -14.53
CA SER A 231 2.93 -13.88 -15.06
C SER A 231 4.16 -13.62 -14.21
N THR A 232 5.35 -13.73 -14.83
CA THR A 232 6.60 -13.29 -14.22
C THR A 232 6.79 -11.81 -14.51
N ARG A 233 6.83 -10.99 -13.46
CA ARG A 233 7.15 -9.56 -13.55
C ARG A 233 8.45 -9.30 -12.80
N VAL A 234 9.43 -8.74 -13.48
CA VAL A 234 10.69 -8.29 -12.90
C VAL A 234 10.69 -6.77 -12.90
N GLU A 235 10.83 -6.17 -11.72
CA GLU A 235 10.87 -4.72 -11.55
C GLU A 235 12.24 -4.33 -10.97
N LEU A 236 12.97 -3.48 -11.69
CA LEU A 236 14.25 -2.93 -11.24
C LEU A 236 14.06 -1.46 -10.89
N SER A 237 14.40 -1.09 -9.66
CA SER A 237 14.34 0.28 -9.17
C SER A 237 15.74 0.74 -8.75
N ALA A 238 16.18 1.89 -9.27
CA ALA A 238 17.40 2.57 -8.84
C ALA A 238 17.05 3.96 -8.32
N LYS A 239 17.50 4.29 -7.10
CA LYS A 239 17.30 5.59 -6.46
C LYS A 239 18.66 6.15 -6.03
N LEU A 240 18.89 7.44 -6.31
CA LEU A 240 20.05 8.19 -5.84
C LEU A 240 19.55 9.36 -4.98
N GLY A 241 20.18 9.58 -3.83
CA GLY A 241 19.78 10.64 -2.91
C GLY A 241 20.97 11.16 -2.11
N TRP A 242 20.99 12.46 -1.86
CA TRP A 242 21.96 13.14 -1.00
C TRP A 242 21.26 13.70 0.22
N ASN A 243 21.82 13.45 1.40
CA ASN A 243 21.31 13.98 2.67
C ASN A 243 22.21 15.13 3.12
N TYR A 244 21.60 16.26 3.47
CA TYR A 244 22.30 17.42 4.03
C TYR A 244 21.77 17.69 5.44
N VAL A 245 22.67 18.04 6.36
CA VAL A 245 22.29 18.42 7.71
C VAL A 245 21.54 19.75 7.63
N HIS A 246 20.25 19.73 7.93
CA HIS A 246 19.47 20.94 8.11
C HIS A 246 19.59 21.39 9.57
N ASN A 247 20.55 22.26 9.85
CA ASN A 247 20.64 22.89 11.16
C ASN A 247 19.64 24.05 11.22
N SER A 248 18.53 23.86 11.93
CA SER A 248 17.50 24.88 12.12
C SER A 248 17.88 25.92 13.19
N TYR A 249 18.95 25.68 13.95
CA TYR A 249 19.42 26.61 14.97
C TYR A 249 20.43 27.57 14.38
N ASN A 250 20.07 28.86 14.38
CA ASN A 250 21.02 29.92 14.14
C ASN A 250 21.80 30.17 15.43
N PHE A 251 22.97 29.53 15.54
CA PHE A 251 23.87 29.77 16.66
C PHE A 251 24.47 31.17 16.55
N MET A 252 24.60 31.85 17.68
CA MET A 252 25.31 33.13 17.70
C MET A 252 26.75 32.93 17.25
N ASN A 253 27.19 33.76 16.32
CA ASN A 253 28.62 33.87 16.03
C ASN A 253 29.33 34.57 17.21
N ALA A 254 30.67 34.50 17.26
CA ALA A 254 31.46 35.07 18.35
C ALA A 254 31.21 36.57 18.59
N ARG A 255 30.89 37.32 17.54
CA ARG A 255 30.58 38.75 17.62
C ARG A 255 29.24 38.98 18.29
N ASP A 256 28.22 38.23 17.89
CA ASP A 256 26.87 38.36 18.43
C ASP A 256 26.84 37.91 19.90
N TYR A 257 27.59 36.86 20.25
CA TYR A 257 27.81 36.46 21.65
C TYR A 257 28.44 37.60 22.48
N SER A 258 29.52 38.21 21.97
CA SER A 258 30.18 39.32 22.64
C SER A 258 29.28 40.55 22.80
N TYR A 259 28.48 40.86 21.78
CA TYR A 259 27.54 41.97 21.79
C TYR A 259 26.44 41.77 22.84
N TRP A 260 25.80 40.60 22.86
CA TRP A 260 24.73 40.29 23.82
C TRP A 260 25.26 40.16 25.25
N MET A 261 26.45 39.59 25.44
CA MET A 261 27.10 39.53 26.76
C MET A 261 27.39 40.93 27.30
N ARG A 262 27.99 41.81 26.49
CA ARG A 262 28.26 43.21 26.88
C ARG A 262 26.98 43.99 27.14
N THR A 263 25.96 43.79 26.30
CA THR A 263 24.63 44.40 26.50
C THR A 263 24.00 43.90 27.79
N GLY A 264 24.14 42.62 28.12
CA GLY A 264 23.73 42.04 29.40
C GLY A 264 24.43 42.68 30.59
N TYR A 265 25.75 42.90 30.52
CA TYR A 265 26.49 43.62 31.57
C TYR A 265 26.09 45.10 31.68
N MET A 266 25.79 45.77 30.56
CA MET A 266 25.35 47.16 30.56
C MET A 266 23.91 47.33 31.07
N ASN A 267 23.03 46.37 30.79
CA ASN A 267 21.64 46.36 31.24
C ASN A 267 21.44 45.73 32.62
N ALA A 268 22.43 44.96 33.10
CA ALA A 268 22.48 44.51 34.49
C ALA A 268 22.53 45.75 35.38
N TYR A 269 21.41 45.98 36.04
CA TYR A 269 21.03 47.21 36.71
C TYR A 269 22.04 47.64 37.78
N THR A 270 23.03 48.46 37.43
CA THR A 270 23.85 49.24 38.39
C THR A 270 23.19 50.59 38.74
N GLY A 271 21.91 50.76 38.41
CA GLY A 271 21.17 52.02 38.57
C GLY A 271 20.87 52.41 40.02
N ASP A 272 20.67 51.42 40.90
CA ASP A 272 20.36 51.67 42.32
C ASP A 272 21.56 51.52 43.25
N MET A 273 22.73 51.21 42.71
CA MET A 273 23.99 51.35 43.43
C MET A 273 24.43 52.81 43.30
N LYS A 274 23.80 53.69 44.06
CA LYS A 274 24.31 55.03 44.35
C LYS A 274 24.46 55.14 45.85
N HIS A 275 25.57 55.71 46.29
CA HIS A 275 25.67 56.12 47.68
C HIS A 275 24.57 57.16 47.96
N PRO A 276 24.05 57.24 49.19
CA PRO A 276 23.04 58.23 49.58
C PRO A 276 23.45 59.70 49.32
N ASP A 277 24.73 59.96 49.05
CA ASP A 277 25.31 61.26 48.70
C ASP A 277 25.27 61.61 47.20
N GLY A 278 24.75 60.72 46.34
CA GLY A 278 24.63 60.95 44.91
C GLY A 278 25.91 60.67 44.10
N SER A 279 26.98 60.15 44.70
CA SER A 279 28.19 59.72 43.99
C SER A 279 27.95 58.42 43.20
N ALA A 280 28.60 58.29 42.04
CA ALA A 280 28.57 57.07 41.23
C ALA A 280 29.32 55.94 41.93
N VAL A 281 28.74 54.73 42.00
CA VAL A 281 29.42 53.58 42.60
C VAL A 281 30.61 53.17 41.73
N GLN A 282 31.81 53.36 42.27
CA GLN A 282 33.04 52.84 41.71
C GLN A 282 33.20 51.39 42.15
N GLY A 283 32.85 50.47 41.25
CA GLY A 283 33.16 49.05 41.42
C GLY A 283 34.65 48.79 41.16
N TRP A 284 35.34 48.24 42.15
CA TRP A 284 36.72 47.77 41.98
C TRP A 284 36.69 46.35 41.42
N SER A 285 37.09 46.20 40.16
CA SER A 285 37.41 44.88 39.59
C SER A 285 38.88 44.58 39.86
N SER A 286 39.19 43.42 40.45
CA SER A 286 40.57 42.98 40.57
C SER A 286 41.17 42.75 39.18
N LEU A 287 42.41 43.19 38.95
CA LEU A 287 43.09 43.00 37.67
C LEU A 287 43.13 41.52 37.24
N THR A 288 43.14 40.61 38.22
CA THR A 288 43.06 39.15 38.05
C THR A 288 41.81 38.69 37.30
N GLY A 289 40.68 39.41 37.43
CA GLY A 289 39.43 39.12 36.72
C GLY A 289 39.41 39.62 35.27
N LEU A 290 40.30 40.56 34.89
CA LEU A 290 40.48 41.02 33.50
C LEU A 290 41.54 40.21 32.75
N THR A 291 42.57 39.72 33.45
CA THR A 291 43.65 38.92 32.85
C THR A 291 43.27 37.46 32.59
N GLY A 292 42.12 37.01 33.11
CA GLY A 292 41.59 35.65 32.93
C GLY A 292 40.79 35.44 31.64
N ALA A 293 40.77 36.40 30.72
CA ALA A 293 40.14 36.23 29.41
C ALA A 293 40.94 35.21 28.58
N THR A 294 40.62 33.93 28.75
CA THR A 294 41.03 32.91 27.80
C THR A 294 40.30 33.15 26.46
N PRO A 295 40.84 32.67 25.31
CA PRO A 295 40.29 32.99 24.00
C PRO A 295 38.85 32.49 23.75
N TYR A 296 38.22 31.83 24.73
CA TYR A 296 36.91 31.21 24.62
C TYR A 296 35.85 31.78 25.58
N GLY A 297 36.15 32.86 26.31
CA GLY A 297 35.21 33.49 27.25
C GLY A 297 35.29 32.92 28.66
#